data_AF-A0A151E020-F1
#
_entry.id   AF-A0A151E020-F1
#
_cell.length_a   1.000
_cell.length_b   1.000
_cell.length_c   1.000
_cell.angle_alpha   90.00
_cell.angle_beta   90.00
_cell.angle_gamma   90.00
#
_symmetry.space_group_name_H-M   'P 1'
#
loop_
_entity.id
_entity.type
_entity.pdbx_description
1 polymer ?
#
loop_
_entity_poly.entity_id
_entity_poly.type
_entity_poly.pdbx_seq_one_letter_code
_entity_poly.pdbx_strand_id
1 'polypeptide(L)'
;MNTKKILGIFICMLVLTMIPVTAGATTQPEPESSDIGWTTIQGFLLTAARPINGGALLEFRCLFVHYIAQGLGQRTTGFRYGGQLMVIPNTFRGVLMPHMVLGYCIGQLEI
;
A
#
# COMPACT_ATOMS: atom_id res chain seq x y z
N MET A 1 14.27 22.76 -43.48
CA MET A 1 14.57 21.86 -42.36
C MET A 1 14.10 20.46 -42.75
N ASN A 2 15.01 19.49 -42.93
CA ASN A 2 14.67 18.18 -43.51
C ASN A 2 13.70 17.39 -42.60
N THR A 3 12.59 16.93 -43.17
CA THR A 3 11.50 16.19 -42.50
C THR A 3 12.01 14.97 -41.70
N LYS A 4 13.09 14.34 -42.18
CA LYS A 4 13.78 13.22 -41.51
C LYS A 4 14.40 13.60 -40.15
N LYS A 5 14.87 14.84 -40.00
CA LYS A 5 15.46 15.34 -38.74
C LYS A 5 14.38 15.63 -37.68
N ILE A 6 13.23 16.15 -38.13
CA ILE A 6 12.10 16.44 -37.24
C ILE A 6 11.50 15.14 -36.68
N LEU A 7 11.38 14.11 -37.51
CA LEU A 7 10.87 12.80 -37.09
C LEU A 7 11.78 12.15 -36.03
N GLY A 8 13.10 12.24 -36.18
CA GLY A 8 14.05 11.71 -35.20
C GLY A 8 13.97 12.40 -33.83
N ILE A 9 13.77 13.72 -33.82
CA ILE A 9 13.59 14.50 -32.57
C ILE A 9 12.29 14.09 -31.88
N PHE A 10 11.21 13.90 -32.63
CA PHE A 10 9.92 13.44 -32.08
C PHE A 10 10.02 12.05 -31.45
N ILE A 11 10.72 11.11 -32.08
CA ILE A 11 10.91 9.76 -31.52
C ILE A 11 11.76 9.83 -30.24
N CYS A 12 12.85 10.60 -30.23
CA CYS A 12 13.67 10.77 -29.02
C CYS A 12 12.88 11.40 -27.86
N MET A 13 12.05 12.41 -28.11
CA MET A 13 11.21 12.99 -27.07
C MET A 13 10.14 12.01 -26.57
N LEU A 14 9.57 11.18 -27.44
CA LEU A 14 8.56 10.18 -27.06
C LEU A 14 9.14 9.06 -26.19
N VAL A 15 10.41 8.68 -26.40
CA VAL A 15 11.11 7.72 -25.53
C VAL A 15 11.42 8.33 -24.16
N LEU A 16 11.85 9.61 -24.14
CA LEU A 16 12.14 10.32 -22.89
C LEU A 16 10.89 10.54 -22.02
N THR A 17 9.70 10.67 -22.63
CA THR A 17 8.43 10.79 -21.89
C THR A 17 7.88 9.46 -21.37
N MET A 18 8.42 8.31 -21.79
CA MET A 18 8.03 6.99 -21.26
C MET A 18 8.81 6.58 -20.00
N ILE A 19 9.99 7.16 -19.77
CA ILE A 19 10.84 6.88 -18.59
C ILE A 19 10.18 7.23 -17.24
N PRO A 20 9.38 8.31 -17.07
CA PRO A 20 8.82 8.64 -15.76
C PRO A 20 7.63 7.76 -15.37
N VAL A 21 7.08 6.94 -16.27
CA VAL A 21 5.86 6.15 -15.98
C VAL A 21 6.20 4.84 -15.26
N THR A 22 7.40 4.29 -15.44
CA THR A 22 7.84 3.08 -14.73
C THR A 22 8.41 3.35 -13.35
N ALA A 23 8.87 4.59 -13.07
CA ALA A 23 9.35 4.99 -11.75
C ALA A 23 8.21 5.31 -10.76
N GLY A 24 6.98 5.50 -11.26
CA GLY A 24 5.78 5.70 -10.46
C GLY A 24 5.03 4.41 -10.10
N ALA A 25 5.42 3.28 -10.69
CA ALA A 25 4.96 1.96 -10.26
C ALA A 25 5.66 1.61 -8.94
N THR A 26 5.25 2.30 -7.88
CA THR A 26 5.39 1.79 -6.52
C THR A 26 4.59 0.50 -6.48
N THR A 27 5.23 -0.61 -6.84
CA THR A 27 4.81 -1.92 -6.33
C THR A 27 4.86 -1.75 -4.83
N GLN A 28 3.70 -1.49 -4.20
CA GLN A 28 3.59 -1.62 -2.76
C GLN A 28 4.15 -3.01 -2.46
N PRO A 29 5.27 -3.12 -1.73
CA PRO A 29 5.73 -4.43 -1.32
C PRO A 29 4.54 -5.07 -0.59
N GLU A 30 4.23 -6.32 -0.97
CA GLU A 30 3.30 -7.11 -0.18
C GLU A 30 3.75 -7.01 1.28
N PRO A 31 2.83 -6.77 2.23
CA PRO A 31 3.22 -6.58 3.62
C PRO A 31 3.96 -7.85 4.08
N GLU A 32 5.27 -7.73 4.28
CA GLU A 32 6.07 -8.79 4.86
C GLU A 32 5.59 -8.96 6.31
N SER A 33 4.94 -10.09 6.60
CA SER A 33 4.58 -10.43 7.98
C SER A 33 5.86 -10.78 8.73
N SER A 34 6.45 -9.80 9.39
CA SER A 34 7.46 -10.06 10.42
C SER A 34 6.76 -10.46 11.71
N ASP A 35 7.25 -11.50 12.41
CA ASP A 35 6.77 -11.86 13.75
C ASP A 35 7.23 -10.86 14.83
N ILE A 36 7.98 -9.83 14.45
CA ILE A 36 8.60 -8.87 15.36
C ILE A 36 7.91 -7.52 15.21
N GLY A 37 7.46 -6.97 16.35
CA GLY A 37 6.82 -5.67 16.43
C GLY A 37 5.29 -5.74 16.36
N TRP A 38 4.68 -4.57 16.27
CA TRP A 38 3.23 -4.42 16.12
C TRP A 38 2.89 -3.24 15.23
N THR A 39 1.73 -3.31 14.59
CA THR A 39 1.15 -2.19 13.86
C THR A 39 -0.20 -1.85 14.43
N THR A 40 -0.40 -0.62 14.91
CA THR A 40 -1.73 -0.12 15.27
C THR A 40 -2.41 0.48 14.05
N ILE A 41 -3.72 0.30 13.95
CA ILE A 41 -4.52 0.67 12.78
C ILE A 41 -5.81 1.30 13.28
N GLN A 42 -6.17 2.45 12.73
CA GLN A 42 -7.43 3.12 13.01
C GLN A 42 -7.98 3.82 11.76
N GLY A 43 -9.29 3.70 11.52
CA GLY A 43 -9.94 4.46 10.46
C GLY A 43 -11.19 3.81 9.88
N PHE A 44 -11.50 4.19 8.65
CA PHE A 44 -12.73 3.83 7.95
C PHE A 44 -12.47 3.02 6.68
N LEU A 45 -13.32 2.02 6.46
CA LEU A 45 -13.24 1.08 5.35
C LEU A 45 -14.33 1.37 4.30
N LEU A 46 -14.02 1.16 3.02
CA LEU A 46 -15.01 1.15 1.94
C LEU A 46 -15.64 -0.23 1.76
N THR A 47 -14.89 -1.29 2.05
CA THR A 47 -15.34 -2.67 1.91
C THR A 47 -15.16 -3.41 3.22
N ALA A 48 -15.99 -4.43 3.46
CA ALA A 48 -15.75 -5.38 4.54
C ALA A 48 -14.39 -6.06 4.34
N ALA A 49 -13.69 -6.35 5.44
CA ALA A 49 -12.46 -7.12 5.39
C ALA A 49 -12.74 -8.55 4.95
N ARG A 50 -11.94 -9.05 4.02
CA ARG A 50 -12.04 -10.43 3.53
C ARG A 50 -10.72 -11.17 3.73
N PRO A 51 -10.77 -12.44 4.15
CA PRO A 51 -9.56 -13.26 4.22
C PRO A 51 -9.03 -13.55 2.82
N ILE A 52 -7.70 -13.52 2.69
CA ILE A 52 -6.96 -13.93 1.49
C ILE A 52 -5.82 -14.86 1.91
N ASN A 53 -5.12 -15.43 0.93
CA ASN A 53 -3.96 -16.30 1.15
C ASN A 53 -4.24 -17.42 2.18
N GLY A 54 -5.31 -18.19 1.96
CA GLY A 54 -5.74 -19.26 2.88
C GLY A 54 -6.22 -18.78 4.25
N GLY A 55 -6.47 -17.48 4.42
CA GLY A 55 -6.86 -16.87 5.70
C GLY A 55 -5.67 -16.37 6.53
N ALA A 56 -4.46 -16.36 6.00
CA ALA A 56 -3.30 -15.79 6.68
C ALA A 56 -3.35 -14.25 6.75
N LEU A 57 -3.98 -13.61 5.76
CA LEU A 57 -4.07 -12.16 5.64
C LEU A 57 -5.53 -11.71 5.50
N LEU A 58 -5.78 -10.46 5.85
CA LEU A 58 -7.04 -9.76 5.65
C LEU A 58 -6.82 -8.60 4.69
N GLU A 59 -7.70 -8.44 3.71
CA GLU A 59 -7.68 -7.27 2.83
C GLU A 59 -8.97 -6.48 2.87
N PHE A 60 -8.83 -5.16 2.70
CA PHE A 60 -9.95 -4.23 2.60
C PHE A 60 -9.54 -2.96 1.83
N ARG A 61 -10.52 -2.24 1.29
CA ARG A 61 -10.30 -0.90 0.74
C ARG A 61 -10.45 0.16 1.81
N CYS A 62 -9.50 1.07 1.90
CA CYS A 62 -9.47 2.15 2.88
C CYS A 62 -10.19 3.40 2.35
N LEU A 63 -11.15 3.93 3.09
CA LEU A 63 -11.61 5.31 2.88
C LEU A 63 -10.55 6.27 3.42
N PHE A 64 -10.19 6.08 4.69
CA PHE A 64 -9.12 6.78 5.39
C PHE A 64 -8.68 5.92 6.57
N VAL A 65 -7.47 5.37 6.52
CA VAL A 65 -6.90 4.51 7.56
C VAL A 65 -5.51 5.02 7.90
N HIS A 66 -5.30 5.33 9.17
CA HIS A 66 -4.02 5.67 9.76
C HIS A 66 -3.41 4.42 10.39
N TYR A 67 -2.12 4.21 10.20
CA TYR A 67 -1.38 3.15 10.86
C TYR A 67 -0.05 3.65 11.42
N ILE A 68 0.36 3.00 12.50
CA ILE A 68 1.67 3.20 13.12
C ILE A 68 2.29 1.82 13.26
N ALA A 69 3.38 1.59 12.55
CA ALA A 69 4.15 0.36 12.62
C ALA A 69 5.40 0.56 13.49
N GLN A 70 5.61 -0.35 14.44
CA GLN A 70 6.74 -0.33 15.36
C GLN A 70 7.43 -1.70 15.34
N GLY A 71 8.62 -1.75 14.75
CA GLY A 71 9.49 -2.93 14.71
C GLY A 71 10.83 -2.71 15.41
N LEU A 72 11.87 -3.42 14.96
CA LEU A 72 13.25 -3.28 15.47
C LEU A 72 13.93 -1.97 15.01
N GLY A 73 13.37 -1.32 13.99
CA GLY A 73 13.88 -0.09 13.40
C GLY A 73 13.14 1.17 13.84
N GLN A 74 13.12 2.18 12.97
CA GLN A 74 12.34 3.38 13.23
C GLN A 74 10.84 3.11 13.19
N ARG A 75 10.11 3.84 14.02
CA ARG A 75 8.65 3.86 14.01
C ARG A 75 8.17 4.50 12.71
N THR A 76 7.43 3.75 11.91
CA THR A 76 6.81 4.23 10.67
C THR A 76 5.38 4.66 10.97
N THR A 77 4.99 5.84 10.50
CA THR A 77 3.61 6.34 10.60
C THR A 77 3.13 6.67 9.21
N GLY A 78 1.93 6.21 8.85
CA GLY A 78 1.42 6.39 7.50
C GLY A 78 -0.10 6.35 7.40
N PHE A 79 -0.58 6.65 6.21
CA PHE A 79 -2.00 6.73 5.90
C PHE A 79 -2.29 6.03 4.57
N ARG A 80 -3.45 5.36 4.50
CA ARG A 80 -4.06 4.83 3.28
C ARG A 80 -5.42 5.48 3.10
N TYR A 81 -5.69 6.04 1.92
CA TYR A 81 -6.93 6.78 1.68
C TYR A 81 -7.40 6.66 0.23
N GLY A 82 -8.62 7.13 -0.05
CA GLY A 82 -9.13 7.23 -1.42
C GLY A 82 -9.42 5.89 -2.10
N GLY A 83 -9.70 4.84 -1.33
CA GLY A 83 -10.01 3.50 -1.83
C GLY A 83 -8.80 2.62 -2.13
N GLN A 84 -7.62 3.04 -1.68
CA GLN A 84 -6.41 2.21 -1.68
C GLN A 84 -6.64 0.89 -0.96
N LEU A 85 -6.05 -0.18 -1.48
CA LEU A 85 -6.08 -1.48 -0.84
C LEU A 85 -5.11 -1.47 0.36
N MET A 86 -5.53 -2.10 1.45
CA MET A 86 -4.68 -2.41 2.58
C MET A 86 -4.81 -3.89 2.89
N VAL A 87 -3.66 -4.52 3.10
CA VAL A 87 -3.53 -5.92 3.46
C VAL A 87 -2.85 -5.97 4.82
N ILE A 88 -3.44 -6.70 5.75
CA ILE A 88 -2.94 -6.81 7.14
C ILE A 88 -2.86 -8.28 7.55
N PRO A 89 -1.97 -8.65 8.48
CA PRO A 89 -1.95 -9.99 9.04
C PRO A 89 -3.28 -10.35 9.73
N ASN A 90 -3.75 -11.59 9.58
CA ASN A 90 -4.94 -12.10 10.28
C ASN A 90 -4.69 -12.36 11.79
N THR A 91 -3.55 -11.90 12.31
CA THR A 91 -3.32 -11.74 13.75
C THR A 91 -3.99 -10.50 14.33
N PHE A 92 -4.81 -9.77 13.56
CA PHE A 92 -5.48 -8.56 14.02
C PHE A 92 -6.30 -8.80 15.30
N ARG A 93 -6.23 -7.82 16.21
CA ARG A 93 -6.94 -7.78 17.48
C ARG A 93 -7.56 -6.40 17.65
N GLY A 94 -8.88 -6.35 17.78
CA GLY A 94 -9.64 -5.12 17.94
C GLY A 94 -10.99 -5.17 17.24
N VAL A 95 -11.49 -4.01 16.86
CA VAL A 95 -12.74 -3.85 16.13
C VAL A 95 -12.47 -3.84 14.63
N LEU A 96 -13.00 -4.84 13.93
CA LEU A 96 -13.01 -4.91 12.47
C LEU A 96 -14.44 -5.15 12.01
N MET A 97 -15.13 -4.08 11.68
CA MET A 97 -16.54 -4.08 11.28
C MET A 97 -16.67 -3.44 9.89
N PRO A 98 -17.79 -3.65 9.19
CA PRO A 98 -18.09 -2.87 8.00
C PRO A 98 -17.91 -1.37 8.28
N HIS A 99 -17.12 -0.72 7.43
CA HIS A 99 -16.78 0.70 7.52
C HIS A 99 -15.84 1.15 8.63
N MET A 100 -15.38 0.28 9.54
CA MET A 100 -14.51 0.71 10.65
C MET A 100 -13.43 -0.31 10.98
N VAL A 101 -12.22 0.18 11.22
CA VAL A 101 -11.10 -0.58 11.76
C VAL A 101 -10.49 0.18 12.93
N LEU A 102 -10.29 -0.52 14.05
CA LEU A 102 -9.55 0.00 15.20
C LEU A 102 -8.92 -1.16 15.95
N GLY A 103 -7.59 -1.20 16.00
CA GLY A 103 -6.90 -2.27 16.70
C GLY A 103 -5.42 -2.32 16.37
N TYR A 104 -4.84 -3.50 16.53
CA TYR A 104 -3.47 -3.75 16.16
C TYR A 104 -3.30 -5.14 15.56
N CYS A 105 -2.25 -5.34 14.78
CA CYS A 105 -1.77 -6.65 14.35
C CYS A 105 -0.33 -6.86 14.80
N ILE A 106 0.07 -8.11 14.96
CA ILE A 106 1.47 -8.49 15.17
C ILE A 106 2.21 -8.28 13.84
N GLY A 107 3.41 -7.72 13.93
CA GLY A 107 4.26 -7.45 12.79
C GLY A 107 4.20 -6.02 12.25
N GLN A 108 5.20 -5.71 11.43
CA GLN A 108 5.42 -4.42 10.81
C GLN A 108 4.82 -4.43 9.40
N LEU A 109 3.86 -3.53 9.12
CA LEU A 109 3.12 -3.52 7.84
C LEU A 109 3.92 -3.00 6.65
N GLU A 110 5.02 -2.27 6.91
CA GLU A 110 5.89 -1.66 5.92
C GLU A 110 7.33 -1.63 6.46
N ILE A 111 8.25 -2.35 5.83
CA ILE A 111 9.70 -2.31 6.06
C ILE A 111 10.34 -1.43 4.99
#